data_AF-A0A147J9Q1-F1
#
_entry.id   AF-A0A147J9Q1-F1
#
_cell.length_a   1.000
_cell.length_b   1.000
_cell.length_c   1.000
_cell.angle_alpha   90.00
_cell.angle_beta   90.00
_cell.angle_gamma   90.00
#
_symmetry.space_group_name_H-M   'P 1'
#
loop_
_entity.id
_entity.type
_entity.pdbx_description
1 polymer ?
#
loop_
_entity_poly.entity_id
_entity_poly.type
_entity_poly.pdbx_seq_one_letter_code
_entity_poly.pdbx_strand_id
1 'polypeptide(L)'
;MFSPDRQRAIRRLLNDLEWQLFERALTATSRALRRMADDKIAATYRTIDAYMAMLGKLLHEEANAIADKDRGPYARPLTASEQRIVVEAYGHDPDPRRVRIVRGSGLSLVAAGAFLNGNPAITVGNTIYAKSSLKYLNHAEWTKSELGIELLVHEYSHVVQYHRLGFANFGKRYARELRAANYDPDKLYDYKHRKTNFGSETLEGQAEMAGNLARARRHSDPKSLAEQAILKRRMTGSGVYGL
;
A
#
# COMPACT_ATOMS: atom_id res chain seq x y z
N MET A 1 25.00 6.48 9.34
CA MET A 1 24.51 7.83 9.70
C MET A 1 24.47 8.65 8.40
N PHE A 2 23.32 9.19 7.97
CA PHE A 2 23.24 9.93 6.69
C PHE A 2 23.95 11.28 6.77
N SER A 3 24.54 11.74 5.66
CA SER A 3 25.17 13.05 5.59
C SER A 3 24.16 14.18 5.87
N PRO A 4 24.60 15.29 6.50
CA PRO A 4 23.75 16.46 6.74
C PRO A 4 23.06 17.00 5.48
N ASP A 5 23.66 16.83 4.30
CA ASP A 5 23.07 17.24 3.02
C ASP A 5 21.88 16.36 2.58
N ARG A 6 21.94 15.04 2.82
CA ARG A 6 20.79 14.16 2.59
C ARG A 6 19.66 14.45 3.56
N GLN A 7 19.98 14.73 4.83
CA GLN A 7 18.97 15.12 5.82
C GLN A 7 18.32 16.47 5.51
N ARG A 8 19.09 17.43 4.94
CA ARG A 8 18.57 18.72 4.47
C ARG A 8 17.70 18.59 3.22
N ALA A 9 18.07 17.73 2.28
CA ALA A 9 17.24 17.44 1.10
C ALA A 9 15.90 16.82 1.50
N ILE A 10 15.93 15.83 2.40
CA ILE A 10 14.73 15.21 2.99
C ILE A 10 13.89 16.24 3.75
N ARG A 11 14.50 17.12 4.57
CA ARG A 11 13.76 18.18 5.29
C ARG A 11 13.14 19.24 4.38
N ARG A 12 13.78 19.64 3.29
CA ARG A 12 13.21 20.58 2.30
C ARG A 12 12.00 20.00 1.56
N LEU A 13 11.96 18.68 1.44
CA LEU A 13 10.85 17.91 0.87
C LEU A 13 9.64 17.76 1.81
N LEU A 14 9.81 18.06 3.11
CA LEU A 14 8.87 17.73 4.19
C LEU A 14 8.14 18.94 4.79
N ASN A 15 8.20 20.14 4.20
CA ASN A 15 7.51 21.28 4.79
C ASN A 15 5.99 21.23 4.49
N ASP A 16 5.19 20.98 5.54
CA ASP A 16 3.72 21.10 5.56
C ASP A 16 3.20 22.42 4.96
N LEU A 17 4.03 23.45 5.01
CA LEU A 17 3.76 24.79 4.46
C LEU A 17 3.73 24.80 2.93
N GLU A 18 4.57 24.01 2.26
CA GLU A 18 4.52 23.85 0.80
C GLU A 18 3.28 23.04 0.39
N TRP A 19 2.86 22.10 1.23
CA TRP A 19 1.67 21.28 1.02
C TRP A 19 0.36 22.08 1.15
N GLN A 20 0.25 22.91 2.19
CA GLN A 20 -0.91 23.80 2.37
C GLN A 20 -1.03 24.85 1.25
N LEU A 21 0.10 25.34 0.73
CA LEU A 21 0.11 26.24 -0.42
C LEU A 21 -0.32 25.52 -1.72
N PHE A 22 0.04 24.25 -1.87
CA PHE A 22 -0.36 23.41 -2.99
C PHE A 22 -1.88 23.10 -2.98
N GLU A 23 -2.46 22.77 -1.83
CA GLU A 23 -3.92 22.57 -1.70
C GLU A 23 -4.73 23.84 -2.04
N ARG A 24 -4.21 25.02 -1.67
CA ARG A 24 -4.81 26.31 -2.05
C ARG A 24 -4.65 26.63 -3.53
N ALA A 25 -3.59 26.16 -4.18
CA ALA A 25 -3.39 26.33 -5.62
C ALA A 25 -4.32 25.43 -6.45
N LEU A 26 -4.61 24.21 -5.99
CA LEU A 26 -5.55 23.28 -6.65
C LEU A 26 -6.99 23.78 -6.69
N THR A 27 -7.39 24.63 -5.75
CA THR A 27 -8.73 25.23 -5.69
C THR A 27 -8.83 26.57 -6.45
N ALA A 28 -7.72 27.06 -7.01
CA ALA A 28 -7.67 28.34 -7.72
C ALA A 28 -8.07 28.25 -9.21
N THR A 29 -8.77 29.28 -9.70
CA THR A 29 -9.35 29.34 -11.06
C THR A 29 -8.38 29.80 -12.16
N SER A 30 -7.16 30.22 -11.84
CA SER A 30 -6.23 30.76 -12.85
C SER A 30 -5.39 29.66 -13.53
N ARG A 31 -5.24 29.75 -14.86
CA ARG A 31 -4.43 28.82 -15.67
C ARG A 31 -2.95 28.78 -15.25
N ALA A 32 -2.41 29.89 -14.75
CA ALA A 32 -1.03 29.97 -14.26
C ALA A 32 -0.84 29.17 -12.95
N LEU A 33 -1.80 29.27 -12.02
CA LEU A 33 -1.76 28.50 -10.77
C LEU A 33 -1.97 27.00 -11.04
N ARG A 34 -2.80 26.62 -12.03
CA ARG A 34 -2.93 25.23 -12.48
C ARG A 34 -1.61 24.67 -13.03
N ARG A 35 -0.93 25.39 -13.92
CA ARG A 35 0.39 24.96 -14.43
C ARG A 35 1.43 24.82 -13.32
N MET A 36 1.49 25.78 -12.38
CA MET A 36 2.37 25.68 -11.22
C MET A 36 2.03 24.48 -10.33
N ALA A 37 0.75 24.17 -10.17
CA ALA A 37 0.31 22.97 -9.46
C ALA A 37 0.73 21.69 -10.21
N ASP A 38 0.53 21.63 -11.53
CA ASP A 38 0.94 20.48 -12.37
C ASP A 38 2.46 20.27 -12.32
N ASP A 39 3.25 21.33 -12.40
CA ASP A 39 4.72 21.27 -12.30
C ASP A 39 5.18 20.78 -10.91
N LYS A 40 4.51 21.23 -9.85
CA LYS A 40 4.75 20.77 -8.48
C LYS A 40 4.37 19.30 -8.30
N ILE A 41 3.24 18.86 -8.85
CA ILE A 41 2.83 17.44 -8.86
C ILE A 41 3.90 16.59 -9.56
N ALA A 42 4.31 17.00 -10.76
CA ALA A 42 5.33 16.28 -11.53
C ALA A 42 6.68 16.23 -10.79
N ALA A 43 7.07 17.32 -10.11
CA ALA A 43 8.28 17.35 -9.29
C ALA A 43 8.18 16.41 -8.07
N THR A 44 7.02 16.34 -7.42
CA THR A 44 6.74 15.40 -6.33
C THR A 44 6.89 13.96 -6.82
N TYR A 45 6.28 13.60 -7.96
CA TYR A 45 6.42 12.25 -8.52
C TYR A 45 7.86 11.88 -8.87
N ARG A 46 8.62 12.78 -9.50
CA ARG A 46 10.07 12.54 -9.74
C ARG A 46 10.83 12.29 -8.45
N THR A 47 10.43 12.93 -7.36
CA THR A 47 11.07 12.74 -6.07
C THR A 47 10.68 11.42 -5.42
N ILE A 48 9.41 11.04 -5.50
CA ILE A 48 8.92 9.71 -5.08
C ILE A 48 9.68 8.62 -5.84
N ASP A 49 9.82 8.75 -7.16
CA ASP A 49 10.55 7.80 -7.99
C ASP A 49 12.02 7.69 -7.58
N ALA A 50 12.69 8.83 -7.36
CA ALA A 50 14.07 8.85 -6.89
C ALA A 50 14.24 8.21 -5.49
N TYR A 51 13.28 8.46 -4.59
CA TYR A 51 13.26 7.87 -3.25
C TYR A 51 13.06 6.35 -3.31
N MET A 52 12.08 5.87 -4.08
CA MET A 52 11.83 4.44 -4.27
C MET A 52 13.00 3.74 -4.97
N ALA A 53 13.63 4.39 -5.96
CA ALA A 53 14.83 3.89 -6.61
C ALA A 53 16.03 3.81 -5.65
N MET A 54 16.15 4.74 -4.70
CA MET A 54 17.15 4.66 -3.64
C MET A 54 16.87 3.48 -2.70
N LEU A 55 15.63 3.31 -2.22
CA LEU A 55 15.25 2.17 -1.38
C LEU A 55 15.52 0.83 -2.07
N GLY A 56 15.25 0.75 -3.37
CA GLY A 56 15.54 -0.42 -4.20
C GLY A 56 17.03 -0.74 -4.39
N LYS A 57 17.96 0.10 -3.92
CA LYS A 57 19.41 -0.18 -3.94
C LYS A 57 19.94 -0.70 -2.60
N LEU A 58 19.11 -0.71 -1.56
CA LEU A 58 19.49 -1.09 -0.20
C LEU A 58 19.07 -2.52 0.10
N LEU A 59 19.63 -3.11 1.16
CA LEU A 59 19.10 -4.34 1.72
C LEU A 59 17.69 -4.09 2.27
N HIS A 60 16.83 -5.12 2.26
CA HIS A 60 15.42 -4.97 2.66
C HIS A 60 15.26 -4.35 4.06
N GLU A 61 16.07 -4.78 5.04
CA GLU A 61 16.02 -4.26 6.40
C GLU A 61 16.48 -2.80 6.50
N GLU A 62 17.46 -2.38 5.70
CA GLU A 62 17.91 -0.98 5.65
C GLU A 62 16.86 -0.09 4.99
N ALA A 63 16.25 -0.57 3.90
CA ALA A 63 15.16 0.13 3.22
C ALA A 63 13.94 0.29 4.14
N ASN A 64 13.55 -0.78 4.86
CA ASN A 64 12.51 -0.71 5.89
C ASN A 64 12.86 0.30 6.98
N ALA A 65 14.08 0.28 7.51
CA ALA A 65 14.50 1.20 8.56
C ALA A 65 14.48 2.68 8.11
N ILE A 66 14.61 2.95 6.81
CA ILE A 66 14.42 4.29 6.25
C ILE A 66 12.93 4.59 6.11
N ALA A 67 12.15 3.72 5.46
CA ALA A 67 10.71 3.92 5.27
C ALA A 67 9.96 4.07 6.60
N ASP A 68 10.38 3.34 7.63
CA ASP A 68 9.80 3.38 8.97
C ASP A 68 9.98 4.74 9.65
N LYS A 69 10.96 5.56 9.25
CA LYS A 69 11.12 6.93 9.78
C LYS A 69 10.03 7.87 9.28
N ASP A 70 9.40 7.54 8.15
CA ASP A 70 8.37 8.37 7.52
C ASP A 70 6.96 8.04 8.05
N ARG A 71 6.84 7.13 9.02
CA ARG A 71 5.60 6.77 9.71
C ARG A 71 4.91 7.97 10.37
N GLY A 72 5.69 8.89 10.93
CA GLY A 72 5.18 9.98 11.77
C GLY A 72 4.69 9.51 13.15
N PRO A 73 4.25 10.44 14.01
CA PRO A 73 3.95 10.16 15.43
C PRO A 73 2.65 9.38 15.66
N TYR A 74 1.77 9.30 14.65
CA TYR A 74 0.45 8.67 14.76
C TYR A 74 0.43 7.21 14.29
N ALA A 75 1.59 6.63 14.01
CA ALA A 75 1.69 5.23 13.63
C ALA A 75 1.38 4.32 14.82
N ARG A 76 0.39 3.43 14.65
CA ARG A 76 -0.01 2.45 15.67
C ARG A 76 0.39 1.03 15.29
N PRO A 77 0.67 0.13 16.24
CA PRO A 77 0.75 -1.29 15.94
C PRO A 77 -0.60 -1.85 15.45
N LEU A 78 -0.54 -3.01 14.82
CA LEU A 78 -1.72 -3.85 14.61
C LEU A 78 -2.33 -4.21 15.97
N THR A 79 -3.65 -4.10 16.10
CA THR A 79 -4.33 -4.57 17.33
C THR A 79 -4.31 -6.10 17.41
N ALA A 80 -4.64 -6.66 18.57
CA ALA A 80 -4.68 -8.12 18.73
C ALA A 80 -5.65 -8.78 17.73
N SER A 81 -6.77 -8.12 17.42
CA SER A 81 -7.74 -8.63 16.44
C SER A 81 -7.20 -8.57 15.01
N GLU A 82 -6.52 -7.49 14.64
CA GLU A 82 -5.89 -7.33 13.32
C GLU A 82 -4.74 -8.34 13.14
N GLN A 83 -3.92 -8.55 14.17
CA GLN A 83 -2.90 -9.60 14.20
C GLN A 83 -3.53 -10.99 14.04
N ARG A 84 -4.64 -11.24 14.73
CA ARG A 84 -5.61 -12.33 14.52
C ARG A 84 -5.73 -12.71 13.03
N ILE A 85 -6.26 -11.75 12.29
CA ILE A 85 -6.65 -11.89 10.88
C ILE A 85 -5.44 -12.10 9.97
N VAL A 86 -4.37 -11.32 10.13
CA VAL A 86 -3.20 -11.45 9.24
C VAL A 86 -2.42 -12.74 9.50
N VAL A 87 -2.39 -13.23 10.75
CA VAL A 87 -1.79 -14.53 11.09
C VAL A 87 -2.60 -15.68 10.50
N GLU A 88 -3.94 -15.60 10.53
CA GLU A 88 -4.79 -16.59 9.87
C GLU A 88 -4.49 -16.64 8.35
N ALA A 89 -4.23 -15.49 7.73
CA ALA A 89 -3.97 -15.38 6.30
C ALA A 89 -2.54 -15.76 5.90
N TYR A 90 -1.50 -15.32 6.61
CA TYR A 90 -0.11 -15.44 6.15
C TYR A 90 0.83 -16.15 7.13
N GLY A 91 0.34 -16.54 8.32
CA GLY A 91 1.18 -17.05 9.40
C GLY A 91 1.96 -15.93 10.11
N HIS A 92 3.13 -16.28 10.64
CA HIS A 92 3.93 -15.39 11.49
C HIS A 92 5.16 -14.78 10.80
N ASP A 93 5.33 -15.02 9.50
CA ASP A 93 6.47 -14.53 8.72
C ASP A 93 5.99 -13.73 7.50
N PRO A 94 6.19 -12.39 7.47
CA PRO A 94 6.95 -11.56 8.42
C PRO A 94 6.24 -11.37 9.78
N ASP A 95 6.99 -11.01 10.83
CA ASP A 95 6.44 -10.77 12.18
C ASP A 95 5.37 -9.65 12.18
N PRO A 96 4.08 -9.96 12.42
CA PRO A 96 3.00 -8.96 12.43
C PRO A 96 3.21 -7.83 13.44
N ARG A 97 3.99 -8.05 14.50
CA ARG A 97 4.28 -7.05 15.53
C ARG A 97 5.17 -5.92 15.03
N ARG A 98 5.89 -6.12 13.92
CA ARG A 98 6.72 -5.09 13.27
C ARG A 98 5.89 -4.13 12.39
N VAL A 99 4.67 -4.53 12.04
CA VAL A 99 3.82 -3.76 11.14
C VAL A 99 3.15 -2.60 11.86
N ARG A 100 3.04 -1.46 11.17
CA ARG A 100 2.34 -0.27 11.66
C ARG A 100 1.24 0.16 10.70
N ILE A 101 0.16 0.69 11.26
CA ILE A 101 -0.91 1.36 10.52
C ILE A 101 -0.80 2.87 10.79
N VAL A 102 -0.90 3.66 9.73
CA VAL A 102 -0.97 5.13 9.78
C VAL A 102 -2.28 5.57 9.13
N ARG A 103 -3.05 6.40 9.83
CA ARG A 103 -4.19 7.11 9.21
C ARG A 103 -3.68 8.42 8.60
N GLY A 104 -3.86 8.58 7.29
CA GLY A 104 -3.19 9.61 6.50
C GLY A 104 -1.80 9.16 6.04
N SER A 105 -1.05 10.07 5.41
CA SER A 105 0.25 9.77 4.80
C SER A 105 1.40 9.74 5.81
N GLY A 106 1.15 10.13 7.07
CA GLY A 106 2.25 10.40 8.00
C GLY A 106 3.21 11.44 7.40
N LEU A 107 4.50 11.12 7.41
CA LEU A 107 5.55 11.90 6.74
C LEU A 107 5.97 11.28 5.39
N SER A 108 5.28 10.23 4.92
CA SER A 108 5.62 9.51 3.70
C SER A 108 5.09 10.22 2.47
N LEU A 109 6.00 10.74 1.65
CA LEU A 109 5.67 11.33 0.35
C LEU A 109 5.11 10.30 -0.63
N VAL A 110 5.56 9.05 -0.54
CA VAL A 110 5.03 7.94 -1.32
C VAL A 110 3.54 7.75 -1.02
N ALA A 111 3.18 7.75 0.28
CA ALA A 111 1.79 7.62 0.70
C ALA A 111 0.94 8.84 0.33
N ALA A 112 1.48 10.05 0.48
CA ALA A 112 0.81 11.27 0.06
C ALA A 112 0.51 11.26 -1.45
N GLY A 113 1.51 10.93 -2.28
CA GLY A 113 1.35 10.81 -3.72
C GLY A 113 0.30 9.76 -4.13
N ALA A 114 0.30 8.60 -3.48
CA ALA A 114 -0.72 7.58 -3.71
C ALA A 114 -2.15 8.09 -3.43
N PHE A 115 -2.35 8.83 -2.34
CA PHE A 115 -3.69 9.33 -1.98
C PHE A 115 -4.19 10.46 -2.89
N LEU A 116 -3.28 11.24 -3.47
CA LEU A 116 -3.58 12.22 -4.52
C LEU A 116 -4.06 11.53 -5.80
N ASN A 117 -3.46 10.40 -6.14
CA ASN A 117 -3.88 9.57 -7.27
C ASN A 117 -5.16 8.76 -7.00
N GLY A 118 -5.79 8.95 -5.83
CA GLY A 118 -7.07 8.33 -5.51
C GLY A 118 -6.98 7.00 -4.78
N ASN A 119 -5.77 6.47 -4.52
CA ASN A 119 -5.62 5.21 -3.80
C ASN A 119 -6.21 5.33 -2.38
N PRO A 120 -6.99 4.34 -1.92
CA PRO A 120 -7.56 4.34 -0.56
C PRO A 120 -6.50 4.02 0.50
N ALA A 121 -5.54 3.16 0.16
CA ALA A 121 -4.43 2.76 1.02
C ALA A 121 -3.18 2.48 0.16
N ILE A 122 -2.05 2.33 0.85
CA ILE A 122 -0.78 1.89 0.26
C ILE A 122 0.12 1.32 1.35
N THR A 123 0.88 0.30 0.99
CA THR A 123 1.91 -0.27 1.85
C THR A 123 3.31 0.10 1.37
N VAL A 124 4.16 0.51 2.30
CA VAL A 124 5.59 0.73 2.06
C VAL A 124 6.37 -0.03 3.13
N GLY A 125 7.01 -1.12 2.73
CA GLY A 125 7.74 -1.99 3.66
C GLY A 125 6.83 -2.56 4.75
N ASN A 126 7.11 -2.22 6.01
CA ASN A 126 6.34 -2.65 7.19
C ASN A 126 5.22 -1.68 7.60
N THR A 127 4.87 -0.71 6.75
CA THR A 127 3.89 0.32 7.12
C THR A 127 2.74 0.36 6.12
N ILE A 128 1.53 0.23 6.65
CA ILE A 128 0.27 0.39 5.91
C ILE A 128 -0.25 1.80 6.18
N TYR A 129 -0.40 2.59 5.12
CA TYR A 129 -0.99 3.91 5.17
C TYR A 129 -2.40 3.83 4.60
N ALA A 130 -3.40 4.37 5.30
CA ALA A 130 -4.76 4.47 4.79
C ALA A 130 -5.27 5.90 4.82
N LYS A 131 -5.94 6.32 3.75
CA LYS A 131 -6.50 7.66 3.61
C LYS A 131 -7.44 7.97 4.77
N SER A 132 -7.24 9.11 5.41
CA SER A 132 -7.98 9.49 6.63
C SER A 132 -9.49 9.61 6.40
N SER A 133 -9.91 9.94 5.17
CA SER A 133 -11.30 10.12 4.76
C SER A 133 -12.12 8.82 4.63
N LEU A 134 -11.50 7.64 4.77
CA LEU A 134 -12.20 6.36 4.68
C LEU A 134 -13.14 6.16 5.88
N LYS A 135 -14.43 6.37 5.64
CA LYS A 135 -15.48 6.31 6.68
C LYS A 135 -15.58 4.93 7.34
N TYR A 136 -15.36 3.85 6.59
CA TYR A 136 -15.42 2.48 7.11
C TYR A 136 -14.20 2.09 7.98
N LEU A 137 -13.19 2.97 8.06
CA LEU A 137 -12.05 2.85 8.97
C LEU A 137 -12.13 3.85 10.13
N ASN A 138 -13.31 4.38 10.45
CA ASN A 138 -13.52 5.30 11.57
C ASN A 138 -13.20 4.65 12.94
N HIS A 139 -13.23 3.33 13.02
CA HIS A 139 -12.87 2.56 14.20
C HIS A 139 -11.35 2.52 14.43
N ALA A 140 -10.95 2.39 15.70
CA ALA A 140 -9.56 2.12 16.05
C ALA A 140 -9.04 0.80 15.45
N GLU A 141 -9.93 -0.19 15.29
CA GLU A 141 -9.66 -1.51 14.73
C GLU A 141 -10.37 -1.70 13.40
N TRP A 142 -9.63 -2.10 12.37
CA TRP A 142 -10.19 -2.27 11.01
C TRP A 142 -11.06 -3.52 10.89
N THR A 143 -10.89 -4.48 11.79
CA THR A 143 -11.66 -5.74 11.81
C THR A 143 -13.15 -5.56 12.14
N LYS A 144 -13.59 -4.33 12.45
CA LYS A 144 -15.01 -3.99 12.69
C LYS A 144 -15.80 -3.76 11.41
N SER A 145 -15.14 -3.68 10.25
CA SER A 145 -15.77 -3.57 8.94
C SER A 145 -15.24 -4.65 8.01
N GLU A 146 -16.11 -5.23 7.19
CA GLU A 146 -15.69 -6.19 6.16
C GLU A 146 -14.72 -5.57 5.15
N LEU A 147 -14.98 -4.33 4.74
CA LEU A 147 -14.07 -3.58 3.88
C LEU A 147 -12.74 -3.26 4.60
N GLY A 148 -12.78 -3.10 5.93
CA GLY A 148 -11.58 -2.94 6.73
C GLY A 148 -10.75 -4.23 6.84
N ILE A 149 -11.41 -5.39 6.91
CA ILE A 149 -10.74 -6.72 6.88
C ILE A 149 -10.12 -6.96 5.50
N GLU A 150 -10.89 -6.73 4.43
CA GLU A 150 -10.42 -6.85 3.05
C GLU A 150 -9.17 -6.00 2.82
N LEU A 151 -9.25 -4.71 3.16
CA LEU A 151 -8.15 -3.77 3.00
C LEU A 151 -6.93 -4.16 3.86
N LEU A 152 -7.15 -4.60 5.11
CA LEU A 152 -6.06 -5.05 5.98
C LEU A 152 -5.30 -6.22 5.34
N VAL A 153 -6.01 -7.24 4.86
CA VAL A 153 -5.40 -8.43 4.27
C VAL A 153 -4.76 -8.12 2.91
N HIS A 154 -5.40 -7.26 2.10
CA HIS A 154 -4.82 -6.74 0.86
C HIS A 154 -3.46 -6.06 1.15
N GLU A 155 -3.45 -5.05 2.00
CA GLU A 155 -2.25 -4.28 2.31
C GLU A 155 -1.17 -5.12 2.99
N TYR A 156 -1.56 -6.04 3.88
CA TYR A 156 -0.62 -6.98 4.49
C TYR A 156 0.01 -7.94 3.47
N SER A 157 -0.66 -8.24 2.36
CA SER A 157 -0.05 -8.97 1.24
C SER A 157 1.19 -8.25 0.70
N HIS A 158 1.14 -6.93 0.61
CA HIS A 158 2.28 -6.14 0.17
C HIS A 158 3.41 -6.16 1.20
N VAL A 159 3.11 -6.18 2.51
CA VAL A 159 4.13 -6.39 3.55
C VAL A 159 4.86 -7.72 3.31
N VAL A 160 4.12 -8.81 3.09
CA VAL A 160 4.67 -10.14 2.77
C VAL A 160 5.48 -10.11 1.47
N GLN A 161 4.98 -9.44 0.43
CA GLN A 161 5.68 -9.31 -0.85
C GLN A 161 6.99 -8.51 -0.71
N TYR A 162 7.00 -7.40 0.03
CA TYR A 162 8.22 -6.66 0.36
C TYR A 162 9.20 -7.53 1.13
N HIS A 163 8.72 -8.29 2.12
CA HIS A 163 9.56 -9.19 2.91
C HIS A 163 10.24 -10.26 2.05
N ARG A 164 9.50 -10.90 1.15
CA ARG A 164 10.01 -11.98 0.29
C ARG A 164 10.87 -11.48 -0.87
N LEU A 165 10.51 -10.36 -1.48
CA LEU A 165 11.16 -9.87 -2.70
C LEU A 165 12.24 -8.81 -2.43
N GLY A 166 12.12 -8.07 -1.33
CA GLY A 166 12.82 -6.81 -1.13
C GLY A 166 12.28 -5.68 -2.00
N PHE A 167 12.61 -4.43 -1.66
CA PHE A 167 12.15 -3.22 -2.38
C PHE A 167 12.54 -3.24 -3.85
N ALA A 168 13.75 -3.72 -4.16
CA ALA A 168 14.28 -3.74 -5.52
C ALA A 168 13.42 -4.60 -6.46
N ASN A 169 13.17 -5.85 -6.08
CA ASN A 169 12.46 -6.80 -6.93
C ASN A 169 10.96 -6.54 -6.91
N PHE A 170 10.40 -6.09 -5.77
CA PHE A 170 9.04 -5.60 -5.70
C PHE A 170 8.81 -4.47 -6.71
N GLY A 171 9.61 -3.40 -6.64
CA GLY A 171 9.47 -2.24 -7.52
C GLY A 171 9.67 -2.59 -9.00
N LYS A 172 10.67 -3.42 -9.33
CA LYS A 172 10.90 -3.89 -10.71
C LYS A 172 9.71 -4.71 -11.24
N ARG A 173 9.15 -5.61 -10.42
CA ARG A 173 8.00 -6.43 -10.79
C ARG A 173 6.76 -5.57 -10.99
N TYR A 174 6.46 -4.69 -10.04
CA TYR A 174 5.33 -3.75 -10.14
C TYR A 174 5.44 -2.88 -11.39
N ALA A 175 6.60 -2.27 -11.66
CA ALA A 175 6.81 -1.44 -12.85
C ALA A 175 6.69 -2.21 -14.17
N ARG A 176 7.05 -3.51 -14.19
CA ARG A 176 6.83 -4.38 -15.36
C ARG A 176 5.34 -4.67 -15.55
N GLU A 177 4.63 -5.00 -14.47
CA GLU A 177 3.19 -5.29 -14.52
C GLU A 177 2.38 -4.06 -14.92
N LEU A 178 2.69 -2.89 -14.36
CA LEU A 178 2.08 -1.62 -14.73
C LEU A 178 2.30 -1.27 -16.21
N ARG A 179 3.50 -1.52 -16.74
CA ARG A 179 3.78 -1.36 -18.18
C ARG A 179 2.95 -2.33 -19.04
N ALA A 180 2.84 -3.59 -18.64
CA ALA A 180 2.02 -4.57 -19.33
C ALA A 180 0.53 -4.21 -19.30
N ALA A 181 0.09 -3.46 -18.29
CA ALA A 181 -1.25 -2.90 -18.16
C ALA A 181 -1.45 -1.57 -18.91
N ASN A 182 -0.49 -1.11 -19.73
CA ASN A 182 -0.50 0.22 -20.36
C ASN A 182 -0.63 1.37 -19.36
N TYR A 183 0.04 1.26 -18.22
CA TYR A 183 0.03 2.23 -17.12
C TYR A 183 -1.34 2.48 -16.49
N ASP A 184 -2.25 1.52 -16.64
CA ASP A 184 -3.57 1.52 -16.03
C ASP A 184 -3.54 0.70 -14.73
N PRO A 185 -3.57 1.33 -13.54
CA PRO A 185 -3.50 0.62 -12.27
C PRO A 185 -4.73 -0.26 -12.04
N ASP A 186 -5.92 0.12 -12.53
CA ASP A 186 -7.15 -0.65 -12.31
C ASP A 186 -7.05 -2.05 -12.93
N LYS A 187 -6.34 -2.15 -14.07
CA LYS A 187 -6.04 -3.44 -14.68
C LYS A 187 -5.12 -4.31 -13.83
N LEU A 188 -4.32 -3.76 -12.91
CA LEU A 188 -3.52 -4.60 -12.01
C LEU A 188 -4.41 -5.33 -11.00
N TYR A 189 -5.50 -4.72 -10.55
CA TYR A 189 -6.46 -5.31 -9.59
C TYR A 189 -7.40 -6.32 -10.22
N ASP A 190 -7.63 -6.24 -11.54
CA ASP A 190 -8.71 -6.97 -12.22
C ASP A 190 -8.47 -8.49 -12.46
N TYR A 191 -8.16 -9.23 -11.39
CA TYR A 191 -7.93 -10.67 -11.45
C TYR A 191 -9.19 -11.44 -11.89
N LYS A 192 -10.38 -10.85 -11.69
CA LYS A 192 -11.68 -11.51 -11.97
C LYS A 192 -11.88 -11.75 -13.47
N HIS A 193 -11.38 -10.87 -14.34
CA HIS A 193 -11.45 -11.05 -15.80
C HIS A 193 -10.23 -11.77 -16.39
N ARG A 194 -9.22 -12.10 -15.58
CA ARG A 194 -8.03 -12.85 -16.01
C ARG A 194 -8.15 -14.34 -15.70
N LYS A 195 -7.64 -15.18 -16.60
CA LYS A 195 -7.54 -16.64 -16.45
C LYS A 195 -6.20 -17.06 -15.83
N THR A 196 -5.87 -16.48 -14.68
CA THR A 196 -4.60 -16.62 -13.95
C THR A 196 -4.82 -17.38 -12.63
N ASN A 197 -3.79 -18.06 -12.16
CA ASN A 197 -3.70 -18.51 -10.76
C ASN A 197 -2.89 -17.50 -9.94
N PHE A 198 -2.91 -17.62 -8.61
CA PHE A 198 -2.23 -16.70 -7.70
C PHE A 198 -0.75 -16.51 -8.04
N GLY A 199 -0.01 -17.58 -8.31
CA GLY A 199 1.42 -17.51 -8.64
C GLY A 199 1.75 -16.73 -9.92
N SER A 200 0.84 -16.77 -10.90
CA SER A 200 0.96 -16.06 -12.18
C SER A 200 0.33 -14.66 -12.22
N GLU A 201 -0.36 -14.27 -11.15
CA GLU A 201 -1.08 -13.01 -11.06
C GLU A 201 -0.13 -11.82 -10.79
N THR A 202 -0.59 -10.60 -11.09
CA THR A 202 0.07 -9.35 -10.69
C THR A 202 0.21 -9.26 -9.17
N LEU A 203 1.13 -8.44 -8.66
CA LEU A 203 1.28 -8.18 -7.22
C LEU A 203 -0.02 -7.66 -6.60
N GLU A 204 -0.71 -6.72 -7.27
CA GLU A 204 -2.00 -6.19 -6.83
C GLU A 204 -3.11 -7.25 -6.92
N GLY A 205 -3.16 -8.04 -8.00
CA GLY A 205 -4.17 -9.09 -8.14
C GLY A 205 -4.00 -10.21 -7.10
N GLN A 206 -2.77 -10.53 -6.71
CA GLN A 206 -2.49 -11.42 -5.57
C GLN A 206 -3.07 -10.85 -4.27
N ALA A 207 -2.81 -9.57 -3.98
CA ALA A 207 -3.31 -8.90 -2.80
C ALA A 207 -4.86 -8.83 -2.79
N GLU A 208 -5.44 -8.48 -3.93
CA GLU A 208 -6.88 -8.35 -4.14
C GLU A 208 -7.60 -9.70 -3.99
N MET A 209 -7.01 -10.79 -4.49
CA MET A 209 -7.52 -12.14 -4.29
C MET A 209 -7.56 -12.52 -2.80
N ALA A 210 -6.51 -12.19 -2.05
CA ALA A 210 -6.43 -12.50 -0.63
C ALA A 210 -7.39 -11.63 0.21
N GLY A 211 -7.49 -10.34 -0.08
CA GLY A 211 -8.46 -9.44 0.54
C GLY A 211 -9.90 -9.89 0.29
N ASN A 212 -10.24 -10.21 -0.96
CA ASN A 212 -11.58 -10.71 -1.30
C ASN A 212 -11.90 -12.05 -0.62
N LEU A 213 -10.92 -12.96 -0.50
CA LEU A 213 -11.12 -14.21 0.24
C LEU A 213 -11.36 -13.93 1.74
N ALA A 214 -10.62 -12.99 2.33
CA ALA A 214 -10.81 -12.59 3.72
C ALA A 214 -12.23 -12.06 3.98
N ARG A 215 -12.74 -11.19 3.09
CA ARG A 215 -14.14 -10.72 3.14
C ARG A 215 -15.13 -11.85 2.96
N ALA A 216 -14.98 -12.66 1.92
CA ALA A 216 -15.93 -13.73 1.60
C ALA A 216 -16.03 -14.79 2.72
N ARG A 217 -14.95 -15.05 3.45
CA ARG A 217 -14.92 -15.96 4.63
C ARG A 217 -15.77 -15.47 5.82
N ARG A 218 -16.17 -14.19 5.85
CA ARG A 218 -17.03 -13.65 6.92
C ARG A 218 -18.49 -14.04 6.79
N HIS A 219 -18.86 -14.60 5.63
CA HIS A 219 -20.24 -14.89 5.28
C HIS A 219 -20.43 -16.35 4.92
N SER A 220 -21.65 -16.84 5.14
CA SER A 220 -22.08 -18.19 4.78
C SER A 220 -23.22 -18.19 3.75
N ASP A 221 -23.53 -17.03 3.15
CA ASP A 221 -24.53 -16.95 2.09
C ASP A 221 -24.01 -17.61 0.79
N PRO A 222 -24.91 -18.08 -0.10
CA PRO A 222 -24.51 -18.81 -1.30
C PRO A 222 -23.52 -18.06 -2.22
N LYS A 223 -23.61 -16.72 -2.31
CA LYS A 223 -22.72 -15.92 -3.16
C LYS A 223 -21.31 -15.91 -2.58
N SER A 224 -21.19 -15.69 -1.27
CA SER A 224 -19.90 -15.71 -0.58
C SER A 224 -19.26 -17.09 -0.60
N LEU A 225 -20.03 -18.17 -0.42
CA LEU A 225 -19.53 -19.54 -0.53
C LEU A 225 -19.02 -19.85 -1.94
N ALA A 226 -19.70 -19.38 -2.99
CA ALA A 226 -19.26 -19.53 -4.37
C ALA A 226 -17.96 -18.73 -4.64
N GLU A 227 -17.86 -17.50 -4.16
CA GLU A 227 -16.64 -16.68 -4.28
C GLU A 227 -15.46 -17.34 -3.54
N GLN A 228 -15.68 -17.84 -2.32
CA GLN A 228 -14.69 -18.61 -1.57
C GLN A 228 -14.20 -19.83 -2.35
N ALA A 229 -15.09 -20.62 -2.95
CA ALA A 229 -14.72 -21.82 -3.70
C ALA A 229 -13.85 -21.48 -4.93
N ILE A 230 -14.20 -20.40 -5.65
CA ILE A 230 -13.43 -19.93 -6.80
C ILE A 230 -12.04 -19.45 -6.37
N LEU A 231 -11.97 -18.62 -5.32
CA LEU A 231 -10.72 -18.08 -4.81
C LEU A 231 -9.82 -19.18 -4.26
N LYS A 232 -10.34 -20.10 -3.44
CA LYS A 232 -9.58 -21.24 -2.89
C LYS A 232 -8.92 -22.06 -3.99
N ARG A 233 -9.63 -22.31 -5.10
CA ARG A 233 -9.07 -23.03 -6.26
C ARG A 233 -7.98 -22.22 -6.99
N ARG A 234 -8.17 -20.91 -7.17
CA ARG A 234 -7.16 -20.07 -7.86
C ARG A 234 -5.94 -19.77 -6.99
N MET A 235 -6.09 -19.85 -5.67
CA MET A 235 -5.06 -19.59 -4.66
C MET A 235 -4.34 -20.85 -4.17
N THR A 236 -4.60 -22.02 -4.76
CA THR A 236 -3.88 -23.25 -4.41
C THR A 236 -2.37 -23.07 -4.65
N GLY A 237 -1.56 -23.43 -3.65
CA GLY A 237 -0.12 -23.28 -3.62
C GLY A 237 0.37 -21.87 -3.27
N SER A 238 -0.50 -20.99 -2.80
CA SER A 238 -0.14 -19.61 -2.41
C SER A 238 0.48 -19.51 -1.01
N GLY A 239 0.17 -20.47 -0.14
CA GLY A 239 0.41 -20.43 1.29
C GLY A 239 -0.56 -19.53 2.06
N VAL A 240 -1.44 -18.78 1.38
CA VAL A 240 -2.39 -17.86 2.02
C VAL A 240 -3.57 -18.66 2.56
N TYR A 241 -3.90 -18.50 3.84
CA TYR A 241 -4.87 -19.34 4.57
C TYR A 241 -4.53 -20.85 4.49
N GLY A 242 -3.25 -21.20 4.33
CA GLY A 242 -2.79 -22.59 4.18
C GLY A 242 -3.15 -23.23 2.84
N LEU A 243 -3.47 -22.44 1.80
CA LEU A 243 -3.87 -22.91 0.46
C LEU A 243 -2.69 -23.20 -0.47
#